data_AF-A0A973ED13-F1
#
_entry.id   AF-A0A973ED13-F1
#
_cell.length_a   1.000
_cell.length_b   1.000
_cell.length_c   1.000
_cell.angle_alpha   90.00
_cell.angle_beta   90.00
_cell.angle_gamma   90.00
#
_symmetry.space_group_name_H-M   'P 1'
#
loop_
_entity.id
_entity.type
_entity.pdbx_description
1 polymer ?
#
loop_
_entity_poly.entity_id
_entity_poly.type
_entity_poly.pdbx_seq_one_letter_code
_entity_poly.pdbx_strand_id
1 'polypeptide(L)'
;MTEKPLYFPNLNGLRFIAALMVIVYHLERLKANMGLDGLWGKAAFVSLFGKLGVVLFFVLSGFLITYLLLAEEKRFAKIDLTSFYLRRVLRIWPLYFFIIFLGFFVLPFLNFFSVPGKGVEFIYSDLALKLALFTLVFPNLALATFGAIPF
;
A
#
# COMPACT_ATOMS: atom_id res chain seq x y z
N MET A 1 -33.29 -1.57 -19.76
CA MET A 1 -31.99 -1.49 -20.45
C MET A 1 -30.90 -1.65 -19.40
N THR A 2 -30.18 -2.78 -19.39
CA THR A 2 -29.04 -2.96 -18.48
C THR A 2 -27.88 -2.09 -18.98
N GLU A 3 -27.72 -0.90 -18.42
CA GLU A 3 -26.58 -0.05 -18.75
C GLU A 3 -25.27 -0.81 -18.49
N LYS A 4 -24.37 -0.77 -19.47
CA LYS A 4 -23.05 -1.40 -19.35
C LYS A 4 -22.34 -0.84 -18.12
N PRO A 5 -21.65 -1.69 -17.33
CA PRO A 5 -20.82 -1.20 -16.24
C PRO A 5 -19.81 -0.20 -16.79
N LEU A 6 -19.80 0.98 -16.18
CA LEU A 6 -18.96 2.09 -16.58
C LEU A 6 -17.49 1.70 -16.47
N TYR A 7 -16.82 1.61 -17.62
CA TYR A 7 -15.45 1.08 -17.72
C TYR A 7 -14.58 2.06 -18.51
N PHE A 8 -13.52 2.55 -17.86
CA PHE A 8 -12.48 3.32 -18.52
C PHE A 8 -11.37 2.38 -18.99
N PRO A 9 -11.28 2.06 -20.29
CA PRO A 9 -10.19 1.24 -20.80
C PRO A 9 -8.86 1.92 -20.46
N ASN A 10 -7.85 1.12 -20.13
CA ASN A 10 -6.46 1.54 -19.83
C ASN A 10 -6.24 2.35 -18.54
N LEU A 11 -7.29 2.83 -17.85
CA LEU A 11 -7.13 3.57 -16.60
C LEU A 11 -6.47 2.70 -15.50
N ASN A 12 -6.86 1.42 -15.42
CA ASN A 12 -6.21 0.47 -14.53
C ASN A 12 -4.74 0.21 -14.92
N GLY A 13 -4.41 0.26 -16.21
CA GLY A 13 -3.03 0.15 -16.70
C GLY A 13 -2.17 1.34 -16.27
N LEU A 14 -2.69 2.57 -16.40
CA LEU A 14 -2.00 3.76 -15.92
C LEU A 14 -1.81 3.74 -14.39
N ARG A 15 -2.82 3.30 -13.65
CA ARG A 15 -2.71 3.12 -12.19
C ARG A 15 -1.69 2.04 -11.83
N PHE A 16 -1.60 0.97 -12.60
CA PHE A 16 -0.58 -0.06 -12.42
C PHE A 16 0.83 0.49 -12.64
N ILE A 17 1.06 1.25 -13.73
CA ILE A 17 2.34 1.90 -13.99
C ILE A 17 2.70 2.86 -12.84
N ALA A 18 1.74 3.68 -12.40
CA ALA A 18 1.94 4.60 -11.28
C ALA A 18 2.32 3.86 -9.99
N ALA A 19 1.62 2.76 -9.66
CA ALA A 19 1.95 1.93 -8.50
C ALA A 19 3.32 1.26 -8.63
N LEU A 20 3.69 0.81 -9.83
CA LEU A 20 5.00 0.20 -10.10
C LEU A 20 6.14 1.18 -9.85
N MET A 21 6.00 2.45 -10.27
CA MET A 21 6.98 3.50 -9.96
C MET A 21 7.17 3.67 -8.45
N VAL A 22 6.08 3.61 -7.66
CA VAL A 22 6.13 3.68 -6.20
C VAL A 22 6.84 2.47 -5.59
N ILE A 23 6.55 1.26 -6.10
CA ILE A 23 7.20 0.02 -5.65
C ILE A 23 8.71 0.09 -5.90
N VAL A 24 9.13 0.44 -7.12
CA VAL A 24 10.55 0.56 -7.47
C VAL A 24 11.27 1.55 -6.56
N TYR A 25 10.66 2.72 -6.30
CA TYR A 25 11.22 3.70 -5.38
C TYR A 25 11.40 3.14 -3.95
N HIS A 26 10.40 2.45 -3.41
CA HIS A 26 10.49 1.88 -2.06
C HIS A 26 11.51 0.74 -1.99
N LEU A 27 11.65 -0.07 -3.05
CA LEU A 27 12.66 -1.13 -3.13
C LEU A 27 14.08 -0.57 -3.14
N GLU A 28 14.37 0.43 -3.97
CA GLU A 28 15.70 1.06 -4.01
C GLU A 28 16.01 1.80 -2.69
N ARG A 29 15.00 2.43 -2.08
CA ARG A 29 15.16 3.04 -0.75
C ARG A 29 15.42 2.00 0.34
N LEU A 30 14.76 0.85 0.28
CA LEU A 30 14.98 -0.26 1.23
C LEU A 30 16.41 -0.79 1.12
N LYS A 31 16.90 -1.05 -0.11
CA LYS A 31 18.29 -1.45 -0.36
C LYS A 31 19.28 -0.43 0.21
N ALA A 32 19.06 0.85 -0.08
CA ALA A 32 19.92 1.92 0.43
C ALA A 32 19.95 1.99 1.97
N ASN A 33 18.81 1.79 2.63
CA ASN A 33 18.74 1.74 4.10
C ASN A 33 19.45 0.51 4.68
N MET A 34 19.58 -0.58 3.92
CA MET A 34 20.33 -1.79 4.31
C MET A 34 21.81 -1.72 3.93
N GLY A 35 22.28 -0.62 3.34
CA GLY A 35 23.66 -0.50 2.85
C GLY A 35 23.97 -1.35 1.63
N LEU A 36 22.93 -1.86 0.93
CA LEU A 36 23.07 -2.62 -0.31
C LEU A 36 23.16 -1.67 -1.50
N ASP A 37 23.96 -2.04 -2.49
CA ASP A 37 24.02 -1.30 -3.75
C ASP A 37 22.68 -1.38 -4.49
N GLY A 38 22.09 -0.20 -4.75
CA GLY A 38 20.92 -0.08 -5.60
C GLY A 38 21.27 -0.31 -7.05
N LEU A 39 20.36 -0.89 -7.83
CA LEU A 39 20.52 -1.03 -9.29
C LEU A 39 20.70 0.35 -9.95
N TRP A 40 20.14 1.38 -9.33
CA TRP A 40 20.16 2.77 -9.80
C TRP A 40 20.83 3.69 -8.77
N GLY A 41 21.48 3.13 -7.75
CA GLY A 41 22.17 3.85 -6.67
C GLY A 41 21.33 4.95 -6.01
N LYS A 42 21.97 6.06 -5.65
CA LYS A 42 21.31 7.28 -5.12
C LYS A 42 20.79 8.20 -6.23
N ALA A 43 20.46 7.68 -7.42
CA ALA A 43 20.03 8.50 -8.53
C ALA A 43 18.78 9.31 -8.17
N ALA A 44 18.89 10.65 -8.27
CA ALA A 44 17.81 11.59 -7.96
C ALA A 44 16.51 11.28 -8.74
N PHE A 45 16.66 10.69 -9.93
CA PHE A 45 15.56 10.27 -10.78
C PHE A 45 14.64 9.22 -10.13
N VAL A 46 15.16 8.25 -9.38
CA VAL A 46 14.34 7.22 -8.71
C VAL A 46 13.43 7.85 -7.66
N SER A 47 13.95 8.83 -6.91
CA SER A 47 13.18 9.61 -5.93
C SER A 47 12.08 10.45 -6.59
N LEU A 48 12.40 11.08 -7.73
CA LEU A 48 11.43 11.83 -8.52
C LEU A 48 10.30 10.92 -9.04
N PHE A 49 10.64 9.74 -9.57
CA PHE A 49 9.67 8.78 -10.09
C PHE A 49 8.75 8.24 -9.00
N GLY A 50 9.28 7.94 -7.82
CA GLY A 50 8.44 7.54 -6.68
C GLY A 50 7.40 8.59 -6.33
N LYS A 51 7.81 9.87 -6.21
CA LYS A 51 6.90 10.98 -5.90
C LYS A 51 5.85 11.19 -6.99
N LEU A 52 6.26 11.19 -8.26
CA LEU A 52 5.35 11.32 -9.40
C LEU A 52 4.37 10.15 -9.48
N GLY A 53 4.83 8.92 -9.23
CA GLY A 53 3.98 7.73 -9.19
C GLY A 53 2.88 7.84 -8.13
N VAL A 54 3.22 8.31 -6.92
CA VAL A 54 2.25 8.59 -5.86
C VAL A 54 1.21 9.62 -6.33
N VAL A 55 1.65 10.78 -6.81
CA VAL A 55 0.75 11.85 -7.27
C VAL A 55 -0.17 11.35 -8.38
N LEU A 56 0.38 10.69 -9.40
CA LEU A 56 -0.37 10.16 -10.52
C LEU A 56 -1.41 9.11 -10.07
N PHE A 57 -1.03 8.18 -9.19
CA PHE A 57 -1.94 7.17 -8.67
C PHE A 57 -3.12 7.80 -7.91
N PHE A 58 -2.86 8.81 -7.07
CA PHE A 58 -3.89 9.50 -6.31
C PHE A 58 -4.79 10.35 -7.19
N VAL A 59 -4.26 11.06 -8.18
CA VAL A 59 -5.06 11.85 -9.14
C VAL A 59 -5.98 10.95 -9.96
N LEU A 60 -5.46 9.86 -10.53
CA LEU A 60 -6.25 8.91 -11.31
C LEU A 60 -7.33 8.23 -10.46
N SER A 61 -6.99 7.88 -9.22
CA SER A 61 -7.96 7.31 -8.28
C SER A 61 -9.03 8.34 -7.91
N GLY A 62 -8.65 9.57 -7.56
CA GLY A 62 -9.58 10.64 -7.24
C GLY A 62 -10.56 10.94 -8.39
N PHE A 63 -10.05 11.06 -9.62
CA PHE A 63 -10.87 11.20 -10.82
C PHE A 63 -11.91 10.08 -10.95
N LEU A 64 -11.48 8.82 -10.87
CA LEU A 64 -12.37 7.67 -11.02
C LEU A 64 -13.45 7.64 -9.94
N ILE A 65 -13.06 7.96 -8.70
CA ILE A 65 -13.94 7.96 -7.54
C ILE A 65 -15.03 9.00 -7.73
N THR A 66 -14.64 10.26 -7.96
CA THR A 66 -15.59 11.36 -8.14
C THR A 66 -16.50 11.10 -9.33
N TYR A 67 -15.95 10.59 -10.44
CA TYR A 67 -16.74 10.28 -11.62
C TYR A 67 -17.80 9.19 -11.35
N LEU A 68 -17.44 8.12 -10.64
CA LEU A 68 -18.39 7.06 -10.26
C LEU A 68 -19.49 7.58 -9.35
N LEU A 69 -19.18 8.47 -8.40
CA LEU A 69 -20.16 9.08 -7.51
C LEU A 69 -21.12 10.00 -8.28
N LEU A 70 -20.62 10.82 -9.20
CA LEU A 70 -21.45 11.66 -10.07
C LEU A 70 -22.33 10.84 -11.02
N ALA A 71 -21.82 9.72 -11.52
CA ALA A 71 -22.61 8.79 -12.35
C ALA A 71 -23.72 8.11 -11.55
N GLU A 72 -23.45 7.72 -10.30
CA GLU A 72 -24.44 7.17 -9.37
C GLU A 72 -25.53 8.20 -9.04
N GLU A 73 -25.12 9.44 -8.71
CA GLU A 73 -26.03 10.55 -8.44
C GLU A 73 -26.96 10.83 -9.64
N LYS A 74 -26.43 10.88 -10.86
CA LYS A 74 -27.23 11.09 -12.07
C LYS A 74 -28.26 9.97 -12.30
N ARG A 75 -27.96 8.74 -11.90
CA ARG A 75 -28.82 7.57 -12.14
C ARG A 75 -29.87 7.37 -11.05
N PHE A 76 -29.53 7.67 -9.80
CA PHE A 76 -30.37 7.36 -8.63
C PHE A 76 -30.80 8.59 -7.82
N ALA A 77 -30.44 9.80 -8.26
CA ALA A 77 -30.66 11.09 -7.57
C ALA A 77 -30.10 11.13 -6.13
N LYS A 78 -29.20 10.19 -5.80
CA LYS A 78 -28.62 10.01 -4.48
C LYS A 78 -27.27 9.30 -4.59
N ILE A 79 -26.36 9.67 -3.70
CA ILE A 79 -25.09 8.98 -3.50
C ILE A 79 -25.19 8.10 -2.25
N ASP A 80 -24.91 6.80 -2.38
CA ASP A 80 -24.81 5.89 -1.23
C ASP A 80 -23.35 5.75 -0.78
N LEU A 81 -22.96 6.68 0.10
CA LEU A 81 -21.62 6.68 0.69
C LEU A 81 -21.36 5.42 1.53
N THR A 82 -22.37 4.89 2.21
CA THR A 82 -22.23 3.71 3.08
C THR A 82 -21.84 2.50 2.25
N SER A 83 -22.59 2.21 1.19
CA SER A 83 -22.28 1.10 0.29
C SER A 83 -20.94 1.28 -0.41
N PHE A 84 -20.58 2.51 -0.75
CA PHE A 84 -19.29 2.85 -1.35
C PHE A 84 -18.11 2.56 -0.41
N TYR A 85 -18.15 2.99 0.85
CA TYR A 85 -17.10 2.72 1.82
C TYR A 85 -17.05 1.24 2.20
N LEU A 86 -18.21 0.57 2.32
CA LEU A 86 -18.27 -0.86 2.61
C LEU A 86 -17.56 -1.70 1.53
N ARG A 87 -17.81 -1.43 0.24
CA ARG A 87 -17.11 -2.10 -0.87
C ARG A 87 -15.60 -1.91 -0.82
N ARG A 88 -15.13 -0.75 -0.36
CA ARG A 88 -13.70 -0.44 -0.24
C ARG A 88 -13.07 -1.17 0.93
N VAL A 89 -13.74 -1.18 2.08
CA VAL A 89 -13.32 -1.91 3.27
C VAL A 89 -13.18 -3.40 2.94
N LEU A 90 -14.22 -4.00 2.33
CA LEU A 90 -14.20 -5.40 1.91
C LEU A 90 -13.14 -5.73 0.85
N ARG A 91 -12.64 -4.73 0.11
CA ARG A 91 -11.54 -4.89 -0.85
C ARG A 91 -10.17 -4.75 -0.22
N ILE A 92 -9.98 -3.78 0.69
CA ILE A 92 -8.66 -3.41 1.23
C ILE A 92 -8.31 -4.26 2.46
N TRP A 93 -9.27 -4.48 3.36
CA TRP A 93 -9.02 -5.16 4.64
C TRP A 93 -8.55 -6.60 4.50
N PRO A 94 -9.10 -7.45 3.60
CA PRO A 94 -8.60 -8.82 3.46
C PRO A 94 -7.12 -8.88 3.13
N LEU A 95 -6.68 -8.05 2.17
CA LEU A 95 -5.27 -7.98 1.80
C LEU A 95 -4.42 -7.36 2.92
N TYR A 96 -4.94 -6.35 3.62
CA TYR A 96 -4.24 -5.71 4.74
C TYR A 96 -3.91 -6.70 5.86
N PHE A 97 -4.93 -7.42 6.36
CA PHE A 97 -4.73 -8.42 7.41
C PHE A 97 -3.92 -9.61 6.93
N PHE A 98 -4.03 -9.98 5.65
CA PHE A 98 -3.18 -11.01 5.07
C PHE A 98 -1.70 -10.62 5.09
N ILE A 99 -1.36 -9.36 4.74
CA ILE A 99 0.02 -8.89 4.80
C ILE A 99 0.53 -8.81 6.25
N ILE A 100 -0.30 -8.40 7.21
CA ILE A 100 0.06 -8.47 8.64
C ILE A 100 0.34 -9.92 9.05
N PHE A 101 -0.53 -10.85 8.66
CA PHE A 101 -0.34 -12.26 8.97
C PHE A 101 0.98 -12.78 8.39
N LEU A 102 1.24 -12.51 7.11
CA LEU A 102 2.50 -12.90 6.48
C LEU A 102 3.72 -12.28 7.19
N GLY A 103 3.68 -10.97 7.46
CA GLY A 103 4.79 -10.25 8.07
C GLY A 103 5.16 -10.71 9.47
N PHE A 104 4.19 -11.12 10.29
CA PHE A 104 4.45 -11.56 11.66
C PHE A 104 4.62 -13.08 11.81
N PHE A 105 3.97 -13.89 10.97
CA PHE A 105 3.90 -15.34 11.18
C PHE A 105 4.54 -16.19 10.07
N VAL A 106 4.90 -15.60 8.92
CA VAL A 106 5.45 -16.37 7.78
C VAL A 106 6.83 -15.86 7.38
N LEU A 107 6.94 -14.57 7.03
CA LEU A 107 8.18 -13.97 6.53
C LEU A 107 9.37 -14.09 7.52
N PRO A 108 9.21 -13.97 8.85
CA PRO A 108 10.31 -14.10 9.79
C PRO A 108 10.99 -15.48 9.78
N PHE A 109 10.31 -16.52 9.29
CA PHE A 109 10.83 -17.88 9.21
C PHE A 109 11.50 -18.19 7.87
N LEU A 110 11.46 -17.26 6.92
CA LEU A 110 12.12 -17.38 5.63
C LEU A 110 13.46 -16.68 5.66
N ASN A 111 14.56 -17.43 5.59
CA ASN A 111 15.93 -16.89 5.58
C ASN A 111 16.18 -15.83 4.48
N PHE A 112 15.39 -15.85 3.41
CA PHE A 112 15.48 -14.84 2.35
C PHE A 112 15.04 -13.44 2.80
N PHE A 113 14.13 -13.34 3.77
CA PHE A 113 13.58 -12.08 4.28
C PHE A 113 14.23 -11.64 5.60
N SER A 114 15.24 -12.38 6.10
CA SER A 114 15.95 -11.99 7.31
C SER A 114 16.80 -10.75 7.07
N VAL A 115 16.56 -9.69 7.83
CA VAL A 115 17.32 -8.44 7.72
C VAL A 115 18.60 -8.54 8.56
N PRO A 116 19.79 -8.27 7.98
CA PRO A 116 21.05 -8.26 8.73
C PRO A 116 20.97 -7.30 9.93
N GLY A 117 21.33 -7.79 11.13
CA GLY A 117 21.32 -6.99 12.35
C GLY A 117 19.95 -6.82 13.03
N LYS A 118 18.86 -7.38 12.48
CA LYS A 118 17.56 -7.46 13.16
C LYS A 118 16.96 -8.86 13.05
N GLY A 119 17.25 -9.68 14.06
CA GLY A 119 16.73 -11.05 14.15
C GLY A 119 15.25 -11.10 14.53
N VAL A 120 14.69 -12.31 14.51
CA VAL A 120 13.30 -12.60 14.90
C VAL A 120 12.95 -12.11 16.30
N GLU A 121 13.93 -12.05 17.21
CA GLU A 121 13.77 -11.51 18.56
C GLU A 121 13.25 -10.06 18.56
N PHE A 122 13.69 -9.25 17.59
CA PHE A 122 13.22 -7.87 17.45
C PHE A 122 11.76 -7.79 16.98
N ILE A 123 11.27 -8.78 16.23
CA ILE A 123 9.88 -8.81 15.76
C ILE A 123 8.96 -9.19 16.92
N TYR A 124 9.37 -10.21 17.70
CA TYR A 124 8.58 -10.76 18.79
C TYR A 124 8.72 -10.01 20.12
N SER A 125 9.66 -9.08 20.26
CA SER A 125 9.64 -8.12 21.37
C SER A 125 8.37 -7.27 21.32
N ASP A 126 7.71 -7.05 22.46
CA ASP A 126 6.47 -6.26 22.55
C ASP A 126 5.40 -6.66 21.52
N LEU A 127 5.34 -7.95 21.17
CA LEU A 127 4.50 -8.48 20.09
C LEU A 127 3.05 -8.03 20.21
N ALA A 128 2.50 -8.07 21.43
CA ALA A 128 1.12 -7.67 21.69
C ALA A 128 0.86 -6.21 21.28
N LEU A 129 1.78 -5.29 21.63
CA LEU A 129 1.64 -3.87 21.29
C LEU A 129 1.86 -3.63 19.79
N LYS A 130 2.84 -4.30 19.17
CA LYS A 130 3.05 -4.23 17.71
C LYS A 130 1.82 -4.73 16.97
N LEU A 131 1.32 -5.93 17.28
CA LEU A 131 0.12 -6.47 16.66
C LEU A 131 -1.10 -5.58 16.91
N ALA A 132 -1.28 -5.03 18.11
CA ALA A 132 -2.36 -4.09 18.38
C ALA A 132 -2.27 -2.84 17.50
N LEU A 133 -1.09 -2.23 17.36
CA LEU A 133 -0.89 -1.05 16.51
C LEU A 133 -1.15 -1.35 15.03
N PHE A 134 -0.69 -2.48 14.51
CA PHE A 134 -0.98 -2.86 13.11
C PHE A 134 -2.45 -3.23 12.92
N THR A 135 -3.06 -4.02 13.80
CA THR A 135 -4.48 -4.41 13.64
C THR A 135 -5.44 -3.24 13.80
N LEU A 136 -5.11 -2.25 14.63
CA LEU A 136 -5.85 -1.00 14.77
C LEU A 136 -5.52 0.04 13.70
N VAL A 137 -4.77 -0.33 12.65
CA VAL A 137 -4.42 0.53 11.51
C VAL A 137 -3.61 1.78 11.92
N PHE A 138 -2.73 1.62 12.92
CA PHE A 138 -1.74 2.60 13.36
C PHE A 138 -0.28 2.19 13.06
N PRO A 139 0.07 1.75 11.83
CA PRO A 139 1.43 1.30 11.51
C PRO A 139 2.47 2.42 11.61
N ASN A 140 2.08 3.68 11.38
CA ASN A 140 2.98 4.82 11.53
C ASN A 140 3.35 5.09 13.01
N LEU A 141 2.43 4.79 13.95
CA LEU A 141 2.72 4.88 15.37
C LEU A 141 3.66 3.74 15.79
N ALA A 142 3.47 2.54 15.24
CA ALA A 142 4.41 1.43 15.43
C ALA A 142 5.82 1.78 14.91
N LEU A 143 5.90 2.41 13.73
CA LEU A 143 7.15 2.90 13.16
C LEU A 143 7.81 3.97 14.03
N ALA A 144 7.04 4.90 14.61
CA ALA A 144 7.57 5.95 15.47
C ALA A 144 8.06 5.42 16.83
N THR A 145 7.41 4.38 17.36
CA THR A 145 7.71 3.81 18.68
C THR A 145 8.83 2.78 18.63
N PHE A 146 8.81 1.88 17.65
CA PHE A 146 9.77 0.76 17.54
C PHE A 146 10.79 0.94 16.40
N GLY A 147 10.65 1.98 15.57
CA GLY A 147 11.42 2.09 14.35
C GLY A 147 10.95 1.12 13.26
N ALA A 148 11.75 0.97 12.20
CA ALA A 148 11.40 0.08 11.10
C ALA A 148 11.40 -1.39 11.55
N ILE A 149 10.23 -2.02 11.58
CA ILE A 149 10.09 -3.44 11.87
C ILE A 149 10.46 -4.21 10.59
N PRO A 150 11.42 -5.14 10.65
CA PRO A 150 11.76 -5.99 9.53
C PRO A 150 10.66 -7.05 9.40
N PHE A 151 9.90 -6.99 8.32
CA PHE A 151 9.04 -8.08 7.85
C PHE A 151 9.42 -8.37 6.40
#